data_AF-A0ABD6AEW5-F1
#
_entry.id   AF-A0ABD6AEW5-F1
#
_cell.length_a   1.000
_cell.length_b   1.000
_cell.length_c   1.000
_cell.angle_alpha   90.00
_cell.angle_beta   90.00
_cell.angle_gamma   90.00
#
_symmetry.space_group_name_H-M   'P 1'
#
loop_
_entity.id
_entity.type
_entity.pdbx_description
1 polymer ?
#
loop_
_entity_poly.entity_id
_entity_poly.type
_entity_poly.pdbx_seq_one_letter_code
_entity_poly.pdbx_strand_id
1 'polypeptide(L)' 'MALTTLDLFIDLKRLENELGRLPRANDVVRDGAHSVNTYYKRFDGNWRRVETAYRHWRETGRLPADAP' A
#
# COMPACT_ATOMS: atom_id res chain seq x y z
N MET A 1 -14.32 6.90 10.83
CA MET A 1 -14.03 6.95 9.38
C MET A 1 -13.26 5.69 9.02
N ALA A 2 -13.70 4.93 8.03
CA ALA A 2 -12.99 3.74 7.59
C ALA A 2 -11.80 4.17 6.73
N LEU A 3 -10.60 3.70 7.03
CA LEU A 3 -9.45 3.85 6.12
C LEU A 3 -9.83 3.29 4.76
N THR A 4 -9.52 3.96 3.67
CA THR A 4 -9.75 3.43 2.32
C THR A 4 -8.47 2.80 1.77
N THR A 5 -8.58 2.04 0.68
CA THR A 5 -7.39 1.54 -0.03
C THR A 5 -6.56 2.68 -0.62
N LEU A 6 -7.19 3.82 -0.94
CA LEU A 6 -6.49 5.02 -1.38
C LEU A 6 -5.62 5.61 -0.26
N ASP A 7 -6.11 5.69 0.98
CA ASP A 7 -5.32 6.16 2.14
C ASP A 7 -4.06 5.31 2.33
N LEU A 8 -4.20 4.00 2.21
CA LEU A 8 -3.07 3.07 2.29
C LEU A 8 -2.06 3.29 1.16
N PHE A 9 -2.50 3.56 -0.06
CA PHE A 9 -1.62 3.82 -1.20
C PHE A 9 -0.94 5.18 -1.12
N ILE A 10 -1.62 6.19 -0.55
CA ILE A 10 -1.00 7.49 -0.27
C ILE A 10 0.15 7.34 0.71
N ASP A 11 -0.02 6.55 1.78
CA ASP A 11 1.07 6.27 2.73
C ASP A 11 2.22 5.49 2.07
N LEU A 12 1.92 4.50 1.23
CA LEU A 12 2.96 3.81 0.44
C LEU A 12 3.70 4.75 -0.50
N LYS A 13 2.99 5.67 -1.16
CA LYS A 13 3.60 6.67 -2.04
C LYS A 13 4.51 7.62 -1.27
N ARG A 14 4.11 8.02 -0.06
CA ARG A 14 4.96 8.81 0.84
C ARG A 14 6.26 8.08 1.16
N LEU A 15 6.16 6.82 1.57
CA LEU A 15 7.32 5.97 1.85
C LEU A 15 8.20 5.74 0.61
N GLU A 16 7.61 5.54 -0.57
CA GLU A 16 8.36 5.40 -1.82
C GLU A 16 9.19 6.66 -2.13
N ASN A 17 8.62 7.85 -1.92
CA ASN A 17 9.34 9.11 -2.09
C ASN A 17 10.46 9.29 -1.07
N GLU A 18 10.24 8.92 0.19
CA GLU A 18 11.25 8.99 1.26
C GLU A 18 12.40 8.00 1.05
N LEU A 19 12.09 6.78 0.59
CA LEU A 19 13.07 5.70 0.41
C LEU A 19 13.71 5.68 -0.98
N GLY A 20 13.09 6.32 -1.98
CA GLY A 20 13.47 6.23 -3.39
C GLY A 20 13.29 4.84 -4.01
N ARG A 21 12.51 3.96 -3.36
CA ARG A 21 12.26 2.58 -3.79
C ARG A 21 10.88 2.12 -3.34
N LEU A 22 10.36 1.05 -3.95
CA LEU A 22 9.11 0.44 -3.51
C LEU A 22 9.21 0.06 -2.02
N PRO A 23 8.29 0.56 -1.16
CA PRO A 23 8.25 0.19 0.24
C PRO A 23 7.86 -1.28 0.40
N ARG A 24 8.51 -1.96 1.33
CA ARG A 24 8.22 -3.33 1.73
C ARG A 24 7.39 -3.33 3.00
N ALA A 25 6.83 -4.48 3.35
CA ALA A 25 6.12 -4.68 4.61
C ALA A 25 6.89 -4.14 5.83
N ASN A 26 8.20 -4.39 5.90
CA ASN A 26 9.06 -3.91 6.98
C ASN A 26 9.20 -2.38 7.01
N ASP A 27 9.19 -1.72 5.86
CA ASP A 27 9.27 -0.25 5.78
C ASP A 27 7.97 0.35 6.32
N VAL A 28 6.81 -0.24 6.01
CA VAL A 28 5.53 0.17 6.60
C VAL A 28 5.48 -0.08 8.11
N VAL A 29 6.03 -1.19 8.59
CA VAL A 29 6.12 -1.47 10.03
C VAL A 29 6.97 -0.43 10.75
N ARG A 30 8.06 0.04 10.13
CA ARG A 30 9.01 0.96 10.76
C ARG A 30 8.61 2.43 10.61
N ASP A 31 8.23 2.82 9.41
CA ASP A 31 8.10 4.23 8.98
C ASP A 31 6.69 4.57 8.45
N GLY A 32 5.82 3.56 8.29
CA GLY A 32 4.46 3.74 7.77
C GLY A 32 3.52 4.44 8.75
N ALA A 33 2.60 5.22 8.23
CA ALA A 33 1.54 5.85 9.03
C ALA A 33 0.47 4.84 9.46
N HIS A 34 0.39 3.70 8.78
CA HIS A 34 -0.57 2.64 9.07
C HIS A 34 0.12 1.32 9.39
N SER A 35 -0.42 0.57 10.36
CA SER A 35 0.10 -0.75 10.68
C SER A 35 0.03 -1.70 9.47
N VAL A 36 1.09 -2.47 9.24
CA VAL A 36 1.13 -3.50 8.19
C VAL A 36 -0.03 -4.49 8.28
N ASN A 37 -0.56 -4.72 9.48
CA ASN A 37 -1.71 -5.59 9.71
C ASN A 37 -2.98 -5.10 9.00
N THR A 38 -3.14 -3.79 8.80
CA THR A 38 -4.25 -3.22 8.03
C THR A 38 -4.16 -3.60 6.56
N TYR A 39 -2.96 -3.60 6.00
CA TYR A 39 -2.71 -4.07 4.64
C TYR A 39 -2.98 -5.58 4.55
N TYR A 40 -2.48 -6.37 5.50
CA TYR A 40 -2.71 -7.81 5.52
C TYR A 40 -4.19 -8.17 5.64
N LYS A 41 -4.97 -7.49 6.49
CA LYS A 41 -6.42 -7.74 6.58
C LYS A 41 -7.17 -7.44 5.30
N ARG A 42 -6.69 -6.48 4.50
CA ARG A 42 -7.32 -6.13 3.21
C ARG A 42 -6.89 -7.04 2.08
N PHE A 43 -5.60 -7.35 2.00
CA PHE A 43 -4.99 -8.06 0.87
C PHE A 43 -4.74 -9.54 1.18
N ASP A 44 -5.60 -10.17 1.99
CA ASP A 44 -5.53 -11.60 2.36
C ASP A 44 -4.16 -12.06 2.91
N GLY A 45 -3.48 -11.19 3.66
CA GLY A 45 -2.15 -11.48 4.21
C GLY A 45 -1.03 -11.45 3.18
N ASN A 46 -1.31 -11.08 1.93
CA ASN A 46 -0.35 -11.16 0.84
C ASN A 46 0.17 -9.77 0.44
N TRP A 47 1.39 -9.46 0.89
CA TRP A 47 2.07 -8.21 0.54
C TRP A 47 2.27 -8.05 -0.98
N ARG A 48 2.47 -9.15 -1.71
CA ARG A 48 2.66 -9.11 -3.17
C ARG A 48 1.43 -8.56 -3.88
N ARG A 49 0.23 -8.78 -3.34
CA ARG A 49 -1.01 -8.19 -3.86
C ARG A 49 -1.03 -6.68 -3.64
N VAL A 50 -0.59 -6.22 -2.47
CA VAL A 50 -0.41 -4.78 -2.19
C VAL A 50 0.53 -4.15 -3.21
N GLU A 51 1.70 -4.75 -3.45
CA GLU A 51 2.69 -4.23 -4.41
C GLU A 51 2.16 -4.20 -5.84
N THR A 52 1.43 -5.24 -6.23
CA THR A 52 0.81 -5.34 -7.56
C THR A 52 -0.26 -4.26 -7.73
N ALA A 53 -1.14 -4.12 -6.73
CA ALA A 53 -2.22 -3.15 -6.76
C ALA A 53 -1.70 -1.70 -6.71
N TYR A 54 -0.68 -1.45 -5.89
CA TYR A 54 0.01 -0.17 -5.81
C TYR A 54 0.68 0.20 -7.13
N ARG A 55 1.39 -0.76 -7.76
CA ARG A 55 1.99 -0.56 -9.08
C ARG A 55 0.93 -0.27 -10.14
N HIS A 56 -0.18 -0.99 -10.13
CA HIS A 56 -1.27 -0.71 -11.04
C HIS A 56 -1.79 0.71 -10.85
N TRP A 57 -2.08 1.10 -9.60
CA TRP A 57 -2.55 2.45 -9.27
C TRP A 57 -1.56 3.55 -9.65
N ARG A 58 -0.26 3.34 -9.47
CA ARG A 58 0.76 4.33 -9.85
C ARG A 58 0.86 4.51 -11.37
N GLU A 59 0.64 3.44 -12.13
CA GLU A 59 0.78 3.43 -13.60
C GLU A 59 -0.49 3.93 -14.29
N THR A 60 -1.66 3.59 -13.76
CA THR A 60 -2.96 3.93 -14.38
C THR A 60 -3.66 5.12 -13.73
N GLY A 61 -3.24 5.53 -12.54
CA GLY A 61 -3.94 6.52 -11.71
C GLY A 61 -5.30 6.03 -11.18
N ARG A 62 -5.64 4.75 -11.39
CA ARG A 62 -6.91 4.14 -10.94
C ARG A 62 -6.64 2.97 -10.01
N LEU A 63 -7.52 2.82 -9.01
CA LEU A 63 -7.50 1.64 -8.17
C LEU A 63 -7.81 0.40 -9.03
N PRO A 64 -7.08 -0.71 -8.84
CA PRO A 64 -7.39 -1.96 -9.53
C PRO A 64 -8.80 -2.43 -9.16
N ALA A 65 -9.47 -3.11 -10.10
CA ALA A 65 -10.83 -3.59 -9.88
C ALA A 65 -10.92 -4.64 -8.76
N ASP A 66 -9.81 -5.34 -8.48
CA ASP A 66 -9.64 -6.30 -7.39
C ASP A 66 -9.08 -5.68 -6.10
N ALA A 67 -8.98 -4.34 -6.03
CA ALA A 67 -8.64 -3.68 -4.79
C ALA A 67 -9.75 -3.89 -3.74
N PRO A 68 -9.41 -4.36 -2.54
CA PRO A 68 -10.36 -4.53 -1.43
C PRO A 68 -10.90 -3.21 -0.89
#